data_AF-A0A3M2WQV3-F1
#
_entry.id   AF-A0A3M2WQV3-F1
#
_cell.length_a   1.000
_cell.length_b   1.000
_cell.length_c   1.000
_cell.angle_alpha   90.00
_cell.angle_beta   90.00
_cell.angle_gamma   90.00
#
_symmetry.space_group_name_H-M   'P 1'
#
loop_
_entity.id
_entity.type
_entity.pdbx_description
1 polymer ?
#
loop_
_entity_poly.entity_id
_entity_poly.type
_entity_poly.pdbx_seq_one_letter_code
_entity_poly.pdbx_strand_id
1 'polypeptide(L)'
;LFRSTAVIQFNLDGTVITANQQFLQAMGYTLAQVANRSHRMFCHAGDAESPQYTAFWKKLNQGEYVEGRFRRMDSRGKEIWLQATYNPVHDSAGRLYKVVKFASVVTRQVARETEVREAAVVAYNISRQTDVSAERGASVVQQTVHTMDNIAQQVQSATKSIGALGKQSLLISSIVQTISSIASQTNLLALNAAIEAARAGEHGLGFAVVADEVRQLASHTSSATEEIVNVVLQNRRLADQATEEMTNSQEQVERGFALASQAGEEIIEIQKGAKEVVNAVRRFVEEIT
;
A
#
# COMPACT_ATOMS: atom_id res chain seq x y z
N LEU A 1 0.57 56.65 4.66
CA LEU A 1 -0.66 55.85 4.89
C LEU A 1 -1.70 56.04 3.77
N PHE A 2 -2.13 57.25 3.41
CA PHE A 2 -3.13 57.47 2.33
C PHE A 2 -2.67 57.21 0.87
N ARG A 3 -1.38 57.00 0.59
CA ARG A 3 -0.88 56.80 -0.78
C ARG A 3 -1.07 55.38 -1.33
N SER A 4 -1.30 54.39 -0.48
CA SER A 4 -1.37 52.96 -0.87
C SER A 4 -2.71 52.29 -0.58
N THR A 5 -3.62 52.93 0.18
CA THR A 5 -4.91 52.37 0.59
C THR A 5 -6.02 52.89 -0.30
N ALA A 6 -6.92 51.99 -0.76
CA ALA A 6 -8.11 52.39 -1.50
C ALA A 6 -9.15 53.00 -0.54
N VAL A 7 -9.66 54.18 -0.86
CA VAL A 7 -10.59 54.94 -0.01
C VAL A 7 -11.81 55.37 -0.81
N ILE A 8 -13.00 55.16 -0.25
CA ILE A 8 -14.28 55.62 -0.80
C ILE A 8 -15.20 56.11 0.32
N GLN A 9 -15.96 57.17 0.07
CA GLN A 9 -16.87 57.80 1.02
C GLN A 9 -18.31 57.66 0.54
N PHE A 10 -19.22 57.41 1.47
CA PHE A 10 -20.64 57.24 1.20
C PHE A 10 -21.48 58.12 2.10
N ASN A 11 -22.64 58.56 1.60
CA ASN A 11 -23.74 59.05 2.42
C ASN A 11 -24.34 57.89 3.23
N LEU A 12 -25.21 58.22 4.19
CA LEU A 12 -25.83 57.23 5.09
C LEU A 12 -26.83 56.28 4.38
N ASP A 13 -27.28 56.66 3.20
CA ASP A 13 -28.09 55.79 2.31
C ASP A 13 -27.22 54.88 1.41
N GLY A 14 -25.90 54.97 1.54
CA GLY A 14 -24.92 54.22 0.76
C GLY A 14 -24.65 54.77 -0.64
N THR A 15 -25.08 56.00 -0.96
CA THR A 15 -24.68 56.68 -2.20
C THR A 15 -23.24 57.20 -2.12
N VAL A 16 -22.47 57.05 -3.20
CA VAL A 16 -21.05 57.43 -3.25
C VAL A 16 -20.90 58.95 -3.30
N ILE A 17 -20.14 59.50 -2.36
CA ILE A 17 -19.72 60.91 -2.35
C ILE A 17 -18.49 61.09 -3.24
N THR A 18 -17.43 60.32 -2.95
CA THR A 18 -16.14 60.40 -3.67
C THR A 18 -15.29 59.17 -3.42
N ALA A 19 -14.31 58.92 -4.29
CA ALA A 19 -13.33 57.84 -4.16
C ALA A 19 -11.93 58.32 -4.61
N ASN A 20 -10.89 57.81 -3.96
CA ASN A 20 -9.52 58.11 -4.36
C ASN A 20 -9.09 57.31 -5.60
N GLN A 21 -7.97 57.71 -6.21
CA GLN A 21 -7.43 57.07 -7.41
C GLN A 21 -7.14 55.58 -7.19
N GLN A 22 -6.68 55.18 -6.00
CA GLN A 22 -6.37 53.79 -5.67
C GLN A 22 -7.63 52.91 -5.70
N PHE A 23 -8.75 53.39 -5.16
CA PHE A 23 -10.03 52.68 -5.22
C PHE A 23 -10.54 52.58 -6.66
N LEU A 24 -10.50 53.68 -7.40
CA LEU A 24 -10.95 53.76 -8.79
C LEU A 24 -10.16 52.81 -9.69
N GLN A 25 -8.83 52.79 -9.56
CA GLN A 25 -7.95 51.87 -10.28
C GLN A 25 -8.20 50.41 -9.89
N ALA A 26 -8.32 50.12 -8.59
CA ALA A 26 -8.57 48.76 -8.11
C ALA A 26 -9.91 48.21 -8.64
N MET A 27 -10.95 49.04 -8.68
CA MET A 27 -12.30 48.66 -9.11
C MET A 27 -12.55 48.89 -10.61
N GLY A 28 -11.60 49.47 -11.35
CA GLY A 28 -11.71 49.75 -12.79
C GLY A 28 -12.71 50.85 -13.19
N TYR A 29 -13.15 51.69 -12.25
CA TYR A 29 -14.11 52.76 -12.52
C TYR A 29 -13.44 54.13 -12.61
N THR A 30 -14.12 55.09 -13.23
CA THR A 30 -13.82 56.53 -13.09
C THR A 30 -14.71 57.16 -12.02
N LEU A 31 -14.29 58.29 -11.45
CA LEU A 31 -15.10 59.00 -10.44
C LEU A 31 -16.50 59.35 -10.98
N ALA A 32 -16.60 59.75 -12.25
CA ALA A 32 -17.87 60.09 -12.90
C ALA A 32 -18.83 58.90 -13.00
N GLN A 33 -18.30 57.68 -13.11
CA GLN A 33 -19.12 56.46 -13.16
C GLN A 33 -19.68 56.07 -11.78
N VAL A 34 -18.99 56.42 -10.69
CA VAL A 34 -19.36 55.98 -9.34
C VAL A 34 -20.00 57.07 -8.49
N ALA A 35 -19.70 58.35 -8.72
CA ALA A 35 -20.26 59.46 -7.95
C ALA A 35 -21.80 59.47 -8.07
N ASN A 36 -22.49 59.69 -6.95
CA ASN A 36 -23.95 59.66 -6.82
C ASN A 36 -24.60 58.32 -7.20
N ARG A 37 -23.83 57.24 -7.35
CA ARG A 37 -24.37 55.89 -7.52
C ARG A 37 -24.42 55.15 -6.18
N SER A 38 -25.27 54.14 -6.10
CA SER A 38 -25.41 53.32 -4.90
C SER A 38 -24.23 52.36 -4.75
N HIS A 39 -23.74 52.16 -3.53
CA HIS A 39 -22.77 51.12 -3.16
C HIS A 39 -23.14 49.72 -3.69
N ARG A 40 -24.44 49.44 -3.89
CA ARG A 40 -24.96 48.19 -4.48
C ARG A 40 -24.31 47.85 -5.82
N MET A 41 -23.90 48.86 -6.60
CA MET A 41 -23.25 48.65 -7.91
C MET A 41 -21.95 47.84 -7.84
N PHE A 42 -21.28 47.85 -6.69
CA PHE A 42 -20.04 47.09 -6.48
C PHE A 42 -20.28 45.69 -5.93
N CYS A 43 -21.51 45.36 -5.56
CA CYS A 43 -21.86 44.10 -4.89
C CYS A 43 -22.33 43.05 -5.91
N HIS A 44 -22.20 41.78 -5.57
CA HIS A 44 -22.91 40.74 -6.32
C HIS A 44 -24.43 40.91 -6.13
N ALA A 45 -25.23 40.60 -7.15
CA ALA A 45 -26.68 40.85 -7.13
C ALA A 45 -27.37 40.23 -5.90
N GLY A 46 -27.08 38.95 -5.63
CA GLY A 46 -27.60 38.25 -4.45
C GLY A 46 -27.14 38.83 -3.11
N ASP A 47 -25.93 39.41 -3.03
CA ASP A 47 -25.44 40.04 -1.81
C ASP A 47 -26.16 41.37 -1.56
N ALA A 48 -26.36 42.17 -2.60
CA ALA A 48 -27.03 43.47 -2.48
C ALA A 48 -28.47 43.31 -1.98
N GLU A 49 -29.18 42.28 -2.43
CA GLU A 49 -30.57 42.02 -2.06
C GLU A 49 -30.74 41.30 -0.71
N SER A 50 -29.62 40.87 -0.10
CA SER A 50 -29.64 40.08 1.12
C SER A 50 -30.08 40.86 2.38
N PRO A 51 -30.73 40.20 3.36
CA PRO A 51 -30.98 40.78 4.68
C PRO A 51 -29.70 41.26 5.37
N GLN A 52 -28.57 40.60 5.11
CA GLN A 52 -27.25 40.94 5.65
C GLN A 52 -26.76 42.29 5.14
N TYR A 53 -27.03 42.65 3.89
CA TYR A 53 -26.70 43.98 3.34
C TYR A 53 -27.49 45.09 4.04
N THR A 54 -28.77 44.87 4.31
CA THR A 54 -29.60 45.82 5.05
C THR A 54 -29.13 45.97 6.49
N ALA A 55 -28.83 44.85 7.17
CA ALA A 55 -28.28 44.86 8.52
C ALA A 55 -26.91 45.56 8.59
N PHE A 56 -26.07 45.38 7.57
CA PHE A 56 -24.77 46.03 7.44
C PHE A 56 -24.88 47.56 7.43
N TRP A 57 -25.75 48.14 6.60
CA TRP A 57 -25.96 49.59 6.59
C TRP A 57 -26.66 50.10 7.84
N LYS A 58 -27.54 49.30 8.45
CA LYS A 58 -28.15 49.62 9.74
C LYS A 58 -27.09 49.79 10.83
N LYS A 59 -26.12 48.87 10.94
CA LYS A 59 -25.00 48.96 11.89
C LYS A 59 -24.16 50.22 11.67
N LEU A 60 -23.77 50.48 10.42
CA LEU A 60 -23.01 51.69 10.08
C LEU A 60 -23.76 52.96 10.47
N ASN A 61 -25.07 53.00 10.24
CA ASN A 61 -25.92 54.14 10.60
C ASN A 61 -26.20 54.24 12.11
N GLN A 62 -25.86 53.22 12.90
CA GLN A 62 -25.83 53.26 14.36
C GLN A 62 -24.47 53.72 14.91
N GLY A 63 -23.50 54.03 14.02
CA GLY A 63 -22.15 54.44 14.41
C GLY A 63 -21.18 53.28 14.61
N GLU A 64 -21.61 52.03 14.42
CA GLU A 64 -20.75 50.85 14.54
C GLU A 64 -19.90 50.67 13.27
N TYR A 65 -18.58 50.54 13.44
CA TYR A 65 -17.71 50.19 12.32
C TYR A 65 -17.90 48.73 11.91
N VAL A 66 -17.65 48.42 10.63
CA VAL A 66 -17.67 47.05 10.13
C VAL A 66 -16.37 46.74 9.42
N GLU A 67 -15.73 45.64 9.83
CA GLU A 67 -14.53 45.11 9.21
C GLU A 67 -14.81 43.74 8.59
N GLY A 68 -14.13 43.42 7.49
CA GLY A 68 -14.17 42.09 6.90
C GLY A 68 -13.54 41.99 5.52
N ARG A 69 -13.66 40.80 4.92
CA ARG A 69 -13.33 40.55 3.52
C ARG A 69 -14.63 40.52 2.71
N PHE A 70 -14.69 41.36 1.68
CA PHE A 70 -15.88 41.57 0.89
C PHE A 70 -15.62 41.20 -0.56
N ARG A 71 -16.42 40.26 -1.07
CA ARG A 71 -16.53 39.98 -2.50
C ARG A 71 -17.23 41.14 -3.19
N ARG A 72 -16.63 41.67 -4.25
CA ARG A 72 -17.14 42.80 -5.03
C ARG A 72 -16.94 42.56 -6.52
N MET A 73 -17.59 43.37 -7.33
CA MET A 73 -17.51 43.35 -8.79
C MET A 73 -16.84 44.63 -9.29
N ASP A 74 -15.83 44.48 -10.14
CA ASP A 74 -15.20 45.60 -10.84
C ASP A 74 -16.05 46.06 -12.04
N SER A 75 -15.64 47.14 -12.70
CA SER A 75 -16.36 47.70 -13.85
C SER A 75 -16.52 46.77 -15.05
N ARG A 76 -15.73 45.69 -15.13
CA ARG A 76 -15.76 44.67 -16.19
C ARG A 76 -16.60 43.46 -15.79
N GLY A 77 -17.21 43.48 -14.60
CA GLY A 77 -17.90 42.33 -14.05
C GLY A 77 -16.96 41.22 -13.57
N LYS A 78 -15.69 41.53 -13.28
CA LYS A 78 -14.77 40.58 -12.66
C LYS A 78 -14.84 40.71 -11.15
N GLU A 79 -14.80 39.56 -10.48
CA GLU A 79 -14.72 39.50 -9.03
C GLU A 79 -13.41 40.07 -8.47
N ILE A 80 -13.54 40.85 -7.41
CA ILE A 80 -12.45 41.36 -6.60
C ILE A 80 -12.75 41.16 -5.11
N TRP A 81 -11.76 40.72 -4.34
CA TRP A 81 -11.86 40.65 -2.90
C TRP A 81 -11.17 41.85 -2.28
N LEU A 82 -11.90 42.52 -1.40
CA LEU A 82 -11.41 43.67 -0.64
C LEU A 82 -11.42 43.34 0.85
N GLN A 83 -10.27 43.39 1.51
CA GLN A 83 -10.23 43.50 2.97
C GLN A 83 -10.47 44.96 3.32
N ALA A 84 -11.52 45.25 4.06
CA ALA A 84 -11.96 46.61 4.26
C ALA A 84 -12.55 46.87 5.64
N THR A 85 -12.41 48.12 6.08
CA THR A 85 -13.08 48.68 7.26
C THR A 85 -13.98 49.82 6.79
N TYR A 86 -15.25 49.77 7.15
CA TYR A 86 -16.23 50.83 6.96
C TYR A 86 -16.40 51.57 8.28
N ASN A 87 -16.02 52.85 8.31
CA ASN A 87 -15.94 53.66 9.52
C ASN A 87 -16.95 54.82 9.43
N PRO A 88 -18.00 54.83 10.27
CA PRO A 88 -18.92 55.96 10.43
C PRO A 88 -18.15 57.21 10.92
N VAL A 89 -18.43 58.39 10.34
CA VAL A 89 -17.75 59.66 10.67
C VAL A 89 -18.75 60.69 11.17
N HIS A 90 -18.46 61.23 12.36
CA HIS A 90 -19.27 62.24 13.04
C HIS A 90 -18.78 63.65 12.74
N ASP A 91 -19.70 64.62 12.69
CA ASP A 91 -19.40 66.05 12.59
C ASP A 91 -18.95 66.62 13.96
N SER A 92 -18.62 67.92 14.01
CA SER A 92 -18.23 68.61 15.24
C SER A 92 -19.34 68.70 16.29
N ALA A 93 -20.59 68.44 15.91
CA ALA A 93 -21.75 68.36 16.79
C ALA A 93 -22.07 66.90 17.20
N GLY A 94 -21.23 65.93 16.84
CA GLY A 94 -21.40 64.52 17.17
C GLY A 94 -22.42 63.78 16.30
N ARG A 95 -22.93 64.39 15.23
CA ARG A 95 -23.91 63.75 14.33
C ARG A 95 -23.21 62.96 13.25
N LEU A 96 -23.64 61.71 13.06
CA LEU A 96 -23.16 60.87 11.97
C LEU A 96 -23.58 61.49 10.62
N TYR A 97 -22.64 61.72 9.71
CA TYR A 97 -22.95 62.36 8.43
C TYR A 97 -22.40 61.64 7.20
N LYS A 98 -21.44 60.71 7.36
CA LYS A 98 -20.93 59.87 6.26
C LYS A 98 -20.26 58.59 6.77
N VAL A 99 -19.99 57.68 5.85
CA VAL A 99 -19.18 56.48 6.09
C VAL A 99 -17.94 56.51 5.20
N VAL A 100 -16.77 56.27 5.78
CA VAL A 100 -15.50 56.18 5.05
C VAL A 100 -15.01 54.73 5.06
N LYS A 101 -14.85 54.15 3.87
CA LYS A 101 -14.29 52.82 3.69
C LYS A 101 -12.81 52.92 3.34
N PHE A 102 -11.98 52.17 4.05
CA PHE A 102 -10.60 51.86 3.69
C PHE A 102 -10.53 50.42 3.22
N ALA A 103 -9.82 50.16 2.13
CA ALA A 103 -9.74 48.84 1.54
C ALA A 103 -8.34 48.53 0.98
N SER A 104 -8.01 47.25 1.01
CA SER A 104 -6.86 46.65 0.35
C SER A 104 -7.35 45.51 -0.53
N VAL A 105 -6.79 45.39 -1.74
CA VAL A 105 -7.12 44.30 -2.67
C VAL A 105 -6.44 43.02 -2.20
N VAL A 106 -7.23 42.01 -1.87
CA VAL A 106 -6.75 40.71 -1.37
C VAL A 106 -7.15 39.54 -2.28
N THR A 107 -7.60 39.79 -3.52
CA THR A 107 -8.02 38.75 -4.48
C THR A 107 -6.97 37.65 -4.66
N ARG A 108 -5.70 38.00 -4.83
CA ARG A 108 -4.62 37.01 -4.98
C ARG A 108 -4.40 36.19 -3.71
N GLN A 109 -4.56 36.82 -2.55
CA GLN A 109 -4.42 36.14 -1.26
C GLN A 109 -5.56 35.16 -1.04
N VAL A 110 -6.81 35.57 -1.24
CA VAL A 110 -7.98 34.70 -1.13
C VAL A 110 -7.90 33.53 -2.11
N ALA A 111 -7.51 33.78 -3.36
CA ALA A 111 -7.31 32.71 -4.35
C ALA A 111 -6.25 31.70 -3.90
N ARG A 112 -5.12 32.19 -3.35
CA ARG A 112 -4.05 31.33 -2.84
C ARG A 112 -4.48 30.53 -1.61
N GLU A 113 -5.21 31.14 -0.69
CA GLU A 113 -5.78 30.44 0.48
C GLU A 113 -6.70 29.30 0.05
N THR A 114 -7.58 29.52 -0.93
CA THR A 114 -8.46 28.48 -1.48
C THR A 114 -7.66 27.35 -2.15
N GLU A 115 -6.70 27.69 -3.01
CA GLU A 115 -5.84 26.72 -3.69
C GLU A 115 -5.07 25.84 -2.69
N VAL A 116 -4.49 26.46 -1.66
CA VAL A 116 -3.77 25.74 -0.60
C VAL A 116 -4.72 24.83 0.19
N ARG A 117 -5.95 25.29 0.48
CA ARG A 117 -6.95 24.47 1.17
C ARG A 117 -7.37 23.26 0.34
N GLU A 118 -7.59 23.43 -0.96
CA GLU A 118 -7.92 22.33 -1.87
C GLU A 118 -6.78 21.31 -1.96
N ALA A 119 -5.54 21.79 -2.12
CA ALA A 119 -4.35 20.93 -2.11
C ALA A 119 -4.21 20.15 -0.81
N ALA A 120 -4.49 20.78 0.34
CA ALA A 120 -4.45 20.12 1.65
C ALA A 120 -5.49 18.99 1.75
N VAL A 121 -6.72 19.21 1.30
CA VAL A 121 -7.78 18.18 1.27
C VAL A 121 -7.37 17.00 0.38
N VAL A 122 -6.78 17.27 -0.79
CA VAL A 122 -6.27 16.22 -1.68
C VAL A 122 -5.17 15.42 -1.00
N ALA A 123 -4.18 16.09 -0.38
CA ALA A 123 -3.09 15.43 0.33
C ALA A 123 -3.59 14.58 1.51
N TYR A 124 -4.59 15.06 2.26
CA TYR A 124 -5.23 14.31 3.34
C TYR A 124 -5.88 13.01 2.84
N ASN A 125 -6.67 13.09 1.77
CA ASN A 125 -7.34 11.93 1.20
C ASN A 125 -6.35 10.91 0.64
N ILE A 126 -5.32 11.37 -0.09
CA ILE A 126 -4.25 10.49 -0.59
C ILE A 126 -3.54 9.80 0.57
N SER A 127 -3.17 10.55 1.62
CA SER A 127 -2.45 9.98 2.76
C SER A 127 -3.29 8.96 3.54
N ARG A 128 -4.59 9.21 3.71
CA ARG A 128 -5.50 8.20 4.28
C ARG A 128 -5.59 6.93 3.43
N GLN A 129 -5.64 7.09 2.11
CA GLN A 129 -5.66 5.94 1.20
C GLN A 129 -4.33 5.17 1.25
N THR A 130 -3.21 5.87 1.39
CA THR A 130 -1.89 5.26 1.60
C THR A 130 -1.82 4.49 2.91
N ASP A 131 -2.33 5.03 4.02
CA ASP A 131 -2.39 4.33 5.33
C ASP A 131 -3.16 3.00 5.23
N VAL A 132 -4.36 3.02 4.63
CA VAL A 132 -5.18 1.81 4.40
C VAL A 132 -4.50 0.82 3.45
N SER A 133 -3.75 1.30 2.47
CA SER A 133 -3.03 0.43 1.53
C SER A 133 -1.79 -0.18 2.15
N ALA A 134 -1.07 0.57 2.99
CA ALA A 134 0.04 0.08 3.79
C ALA A 134 -0.43 -0.97 4.81
N GLU A 135 -1.55 -0.74 5.50
CA GLU A 135 -2.12 -1.72 6.44
C GLU A 135 -2.46 -3.05 5.76
N ARG A 136 -3.08 -3.00 4.57
CA ARG A 136 -3.33 -4.19 3.74
C ARG A 136 -2.03 -4.85 3.30
N GLY A 137 -1.03 -4.07 2.89
CA GLY A 137 0.30 -4.57 2.54
C GLY A 137 0.97 -5.29 3.71
N ALA A 138 0.90 -4.73 4.91
CA ALA A 138 1.49 -5.31 6.12
C ALA A 138 0.85 -6.65 6.44
N SER A 139 -0.47 -6.77 6.32
CA SER A 139 -1.18 -8.04 6.49
C SER A 139 -0.74 -9.10 5.46
N VAL A 140 -0.57 -8.72 4.19
CA VAL A 140 -0.05 -9.63 3.15
C VAL A 140 1.35 -10.11 3.49
N VAL A 141 2.24 -9.21 3.91
CA VAL A 141 3.60 -9.57 4.33
C VAL A 141 3.60 -10.52 5.52
N GLN A 142 2.77 -10.26 6.54
CA GLN A 142 2.62 -11.17 7.68
C GLN A 142 2.17 -12.57 7.25
N GLN A 143 1.21 -12.64 6.32
CA GLN A 143 0.76 -13.91 5.76
C GLN A 143 1.86 -14.62 4.96
N THR A 144 2.70 -13.87 4.23
CA THR A 144 3.87 -14.41 3.52
C THR A 144 4.87 -14.99 4.50
N VAL A 145 5.20 -14.28 5.59
CA VAL A 145 6.10 -14.77 6.65
C VAL A 145 5.56 -16.07 7.25
N HIS A 146 4.26 -16.12 7.57
CA HIS A 146 3.65 -17.34 8.11
C HIS A 146 3.68 -18.50 7.10
N THR A 147 3.45 -18.22 5.81
CA THR A 147 3.56 -19.21 4.75
C THR A 147 4.99 -19.76 4.63
N MET A 148 6.01 -18.90 4.75
CA MET A 148 7.41 -19.33 4.72
C MET A 148 7.75 -20.25 5.89
N ASP A 149 7.27 -19.97 7.09
CA ASP A 149 7.45 -20.87 8.24
C ASP A 149 6.81 -22.24 7.99
N ASN A 150 5.59 -22.28 7.43
CA ASN A 150 4.93 -23.53 7.07
C ASN A 150 5.71 -24.32 6.00
N ILE A 151 6.28 -23.64 5.00
CA ILE A 151 7.12 -24.28 3.98
C ILE A 151 8.41 -24.83 4.61
N ALA A 152 9.08 -24.09 5.50
CA ALA A 152 10.26 -24.57 6.21
C ALA A 152 9.97 -25.87 6.98
N GLN A 153 8.83 -25.92 7.69
CA GLN A 153 8.41 -27.12 8.41
C GLN A 153 8.14 -28.30 7.46
N GLN A 154 7.50 -28.05 6.31
CA GLN A 154 7.24 -29.07 5.29
C GLN A 154 8.53 -29.61 4.67
N VAL A 155 9.48 -28.73 4.33
CA VAL A 155 10.81 -29.10 3.81
C VAL A 155 11.54 -29.97 4.83
N GLN A 156 11.56 -29.56 6.11
CA GLN A 156 12.21 -30.35 7.16
C GLN A 156 11.57 -31.74 7.33
N SER A 157 10.24 -31.84 7.25
CA SER A 157 9.52 -33.11 7.30
C SER A 157 9.84 -34.01 6.10
N ALA A 158 9.91 -33.43 4.90
CA ALA A 158 10.30 -34.12 3.69
C ALA A 158 11.74 -34.66 3.78
N THR A 159 12.70 -33.86 4.23
CA THR A 159 14.09 -34.29 4.46
C THR A 159 14.16 -35.47 5.43
N LYS A 160 13.40 -35.46 6.53
CA LYS A 160 13.33 -36.58 7.48
C LYS A 160 12.80 -37.85 6.81
N SER A 161 11.74 -37.75 6.03
CA SER A 161 11.10 -38.87 5.34
C SER A 161 12.01 -39.48 4.26
N ILE A 162 12.68 -38.64 3.47
CA ILE A 162 13.66 -39.05 2.46
C ILE A 162 14.86 -39.73 3.13
N GLY A 163 15.35 -39.17 4.24
CA GLY A 163 16.43 -39.79 5.01
C GLY A 163 16.05 -41.17 5.57
N ALA A 164 14.79 -41.35 6.00
CA ALA A 164 14.28 -42.66 6.40
C ALA A 164 14.21 -43.64 5.22
N LEU A 165 13.79 -43.17 4.03
CA LEU A 165 13.76 -43.96 2.81
C LEU A 165 15.17 -44.43 2.41
N GLY A 166 16.18 -43.56 2.48
CA GLY A 166 17.58 -43.92 2.24
C GLY A 166 18.08 -45.02 3.20
N LYS A 167 17.72 -44.95 4.48
CA LYS A 167 18.04 -46.00 5.47
C LYS A 167 17.30 -47.31 5.15
N GLN A 168 16.04 -47.25 4.72
CA GLN A 168 15.28 -48.43 4.34
C GLN A 168 15.88 -49.11 3.09
N SER A 169 16.34 -48.33 2.11
CA SER A 169 17.05 -48.86 0.94
C SER A 169 18.30 -49.65 1.32
N LEU A 170 19.08 -49.19 2.31
CA LEU A 170 20.25 -49.93 2.82
C LEU A 170 19.86 -51.28 3.42
N LEU A 171 18.78 -51.32 4.21
CA LEU A 171 18.27 -52.56 4.79
C LEU A 171 17.82 -53.54 3.71
N ILE A 172 17.10 -53.06 2.69
CA ILE A 172 16.68 -53.90 1.56
C ILE A 172 17.89 -54.44 0.81
N SER A 173 18.91 -53.62 0.51
CA SER A 173 20.14 -54.09 -0.12
C SER A 173 20.79 -55.23 0.67
N SER A 174 20.86 -55.14 2.01
CA SER A 174 21.41 -56.21 2.84
C SER A 174 20.60 -57.50 2.79
N ILE A 175 19.27 -57.40 2.79
CA ILE A 175 18.38 -58.56 2.69
C ILE A 175 18.56 -59.24 1.33
N VAL A 176 18.57 -58.45 0.25
CA VAL A 176 18.72 -58.96 -1.13
C VAL A 176 20.09 -59.60 -1.34
N GLN A 177 21.16 -59.04 -0.77
CA GLN A 177 22.50 -59.65 -0.77
C GLN A 177 22.51 -61.02 -0.08
N THR A 178 21.76 -61.16 1.02
CA THR A 178 21.62 -62.42 1.75
C THR A 178 20.86 -63.45 0.92
N ILE A 179 19.75 -63.05 0.28
CA ILE A 179 18.96 -63.93 -0.61
C ILE A 179 19.79 -64.39 -1.80
N SER A 180 20.54 -63.47 -2.44
CA SER A 180 21.45 -63.80 -3.54
C SER A 180 22.52 -64.82 -3.12
N SER A 181 23.07 -64.67 -1.92
CA SER A 181 24.04 -65.63 -1.35
C SER A 181 23.42 -67.00 -1.11
N ILE A 182 22.18 -67.06 -0.59
CA ILE A 182 21.43 -68.30 -0.39
C ILE A 182 21.12 -68.98 -1.74
N ALA A 183 20.73 -68.20 -2.75
CA ALA A 183 20.45 -68.72 -4.08
C ALA A 183 21.72 -69.31 -4.72
N SER A 184 22.86 -68.64 -4.60
CA SER A 184 24.15 -69.16 -5.06
C SER A 184 24.55 -70.47 -4.36
N GLN A 185 24.36 -70.57 -3.04
CA GLN A 185 24.60 -71.80 -2.28
C GLN A 185 23.65 -72.93 -2.70
N THR A 186 22.35 -72.63 -2.87
CA THR A 186 21.35 -73.58 -3.33
C THR A 186 21.70 -74.12 -4.71
N ASN A 187 22.18 -73.26 -5.61
CA ASN A 187 22.64 -73.64 -6.94
C ASN A 187 23.83 -74.62 -6.88
N LEU A 188 24.78 -74.41 -5.97
CA LEU A 188 25.91 -75.34 -5.75
C LEU A 188 25.46 -76.67 -5.14
N LEU A 189 24.54 -76.65 -4.17
CA LEU A 189 23.97 -77.87 -3.57
C LEU A 189 23.21 -78.70 -4.60
N ALA A 190 22.42 -78.05 -5.45
CA ALA A 190 21.69 -78.68 -6.54
C ALA A 190 22.63 -79.32 -7.57
N LEU A 191 23.74 -78.64 -7.89
CA LEU A 191 24.78 -79.20 -8.75
C LEU A 191 25.39 -80.48 -8.16
N ASN A 192 25.73 -80.47 -6.86
CA ASN A 192 26.27 -81.65 -6.18
C ASN A 192 25.24 -82.80 -6.16
N ALA A 193 23.96 -82.50 -5.92
CA ALA A 193 22.89 -83.48 -5.95
C ALA A 193 22.70 -84.09 -7.36
N ALA A 194 22.83 -83.29 -8.42
CA ALA A 194 22.77 -83.77 -9.80
C ALA A 194 23.95 -84.72 -10.13
N ILE A 195 25.16 -84.41 -9.63
CA ILE A 195 26.33 -85.28 -9.78
C ILE A 195 26.12 -86.61 -9.06
N GLU A 196 25.65 -86.59 -7.82
CA GLU A 196 25.43 -87.82 -7.04
C GLU A 196 24.28 -88.65 -7.63
N ALA A 197 23.23 -88.01 -8.14
CA ALA A 197 22.15 -88.66 -8.86
C ALA A 197 22.65 -89.36 -10.14
N ALA A 198 23.55 -88.72 -10.91
CA ALA A 198 24.19 -89.35 -12.06
C ALA A 198 25.06 -90.56 -11.65
N ARG A 199 25.71 -90.47 -10.49
CA ARG A 199 26.55 -91.54 -9.94
C ARG A 199 25.76 -92.76 -9.46
N ALA A 200 24.52 -92.57 -9.01
CA ALA A 200 23.61 -93.62 -8.58
C ALA A 200 22.98 -94.43 -9.74
N GLY A 201 23.28 -94.08 -11.00
CA GLY A 201 22.80 -94.82 -12.19
C GLY A 201 21.26 -94.79 -12.31
N GLU A 202 20.64 -95.94 -12.62
CA GLU A 202 19.18 -96.02 -12.80
C GLU A 202 18.39 -95.62 -11.55
N HIS A 203 18.94 -95.81 -10.35
CA HIS A 203 18.28 -95.43 -9.10
C HIS A 203 18.29 -93.91 -8.84
N GLY A 204 19.12 -93.14 -9.55
CA GLY A 204 19.25 -91.70 -9.39
C GLY A 204 18.40 -90.86 -10.35
N LEU A 205 17.72 -91.47 -11.33
CA LEU A 205 17.02 -90.76 -12.40
C LEU A 205 15.97 -89.76 -11.88
N GLY A 206 15.18 -90.15 -10.86
CA GLY A 206 14.20 -89.25 -10.24
C GLY A 206 14.84 -88.10 -9.47
N PHE A 207 15.98 -88.34 -8.80
CA PHE A 207 16.72 -87.32 -8.06
C PHE A 207 17.41 -86.32 -8.99
N ALA A 208 17.86 -86.76 -10.17
CA ALA A 208 18.49 -85.89 -11.16
C ALA A 208 17.52 -84.80 -11.67
N VAL A 209 16.26 -85.15 -11.90
CA VAL A 209 15.23 -84.18 -12.33
C VAL A 209 14.97 -83.13 -11.25
N VAL A 210 14.82 -83.58 -9.99
CA VAL A 210 14.61 -82.66 -8.86
C VAL A 210 15.82 -81.74 -8.67
N ALA A 211 17.04 -82.27 -8.80
CA ALA A 211 18.26 -81.47 -8.69
C ALA A 211 18.35 -80.39 -9.77
N ASP A 212 17.98 -80.69 -11.02
CA ASP A 212 18.01 -79.69 -12.09
C ASP A 212 16.91 -78.62 -11.92
N GLU A 213 15.73 -79.00 -11.43
CA GLU A 213 14.64 -78.05 -11.11
C GLU A 213 15.05 -77.07 -9.99
N VAL A 214 15.66 -77.58 -8.91
CA VAL A 214 16.17 -76.73 -7.81
C VAL A 214 17.28 -75.80 -8.32
N ARG A 215 18.13 -76.28 -9.23
CA ARG A 215 19.20 -75.47 -9.84
C ARG A 215 18.61 -74.33 -10.67
N GLN A 216 17.60 -74.60 -11.50
CA GLN A 216 16.90 -73.57 -12.28
C GLN A 216 16.23 -72.54 -11.36
N LEU A 217 15.54 -72.98 -10.31
CA LEU A 217 14.90 -72.09 -9.33
C LEU A 217 15.93 -71.18 -8.63
N ALA A 218 17.09 -71.73 -8.25
CA ALA A 218 18.19 -70.96 -7.64
C ALA A 218 18.79 -69.93 -8.62
N SER A 219 18.93 -70.29 -9.90
CA SER A 219 19.34 -69.36 -10.96
C SER A 219 18.34 -68.22 -11.14
N HIS A 220 17.04 -68.54 -11.25
CA HIS A 220 15.97 -67.55 -11.35
C HIS A 220 15.93 -66.62 -10.13
N THR A 221 16.11 -67.17 -8.93
CA THR A 221 16.18 -66.37 -7.70
C THR A 221 17.36 -65.41 -7.73
N SER A 222 18.53 -65.85 -8.20
CA SER A 222 19.71 -64.99 -8.32
C SER A 222 19.48 -63.82 -9.30
N SER A 223 18.91 -64.11 -10.48
CA SER A 223 18.57 -63.08 -11.47
C SER A 223 17.57 -62.06 -10.91
N ALA A 224 16.51 -62.53 -10.24
CA ALA A 224 15.51 -61.65 -9.62
C ALA A 224 16.13 -60.77 -8.53
N THR A 225 17.07 -61.31 -7.72
CA THR A 225 17.76 -60.50 -6.71
C THR A 225 18.64 -59.42 -7.34
N GLU A 226 19.28 -59.68 -8.49
CA GLU A 226 20.09 -58.69 -9.20
C GLU A 226 19.23 -57.52 -9.73
N GLU A 227 18.04 -57.81 -10.26
CA GLU A 227 17.07 -56.77 -10.65
C GLU A 227 16.65 -55.91 -9.46
N ILE A 228 16.38 -56.52 -8.30
CA ILE A 228 16.03 -55.76 -7.08
C ILE A 228 17.19 -54.87 -6.63
N VAL A 229 18.45 -55.35 -6.70
CA VAL A 229 19.62 -54.52 -6.38
C VAL A 229 19.64 -53.26 -7.25
N ASN A 230 19.40 -53.39 -8.56
CA ASN A 230 19.38 -52.26 -9.48
C ASN A 230 18.28 -51.23 -9.10
N VAL A 231 17.07 -51.69 -8.78
CA VAL A 231 15.97 -50.83 -8.33
C VAL A 231 16.32 -50.10 -7.03
N VAL A 232 16.91 -50.80 -6.06
CA VAL A 232 17.28 -50.21 -4.77
C VAL A 232 18.39 -49.16 -4.94
N LEU A 233 19.37 -49.41 -5.80
CA LEU A 233 20.41 -48.42 -6.14
C LEU A 233 19.84 -47.18 -6.83
N GLN A 234 18.83 -47.35 -7.69
CA GLN A 234 18.14 -46.23 -8.32
C GLN A 234 17.33 -45.42 -7.29
N ASN A 235 16.59 -46.09 -6.40
CA ASN A 235 15.83 -45.43 -5.34
C ASN A 235 16.74 -44.64 -4.40
N ARG A 236 17.94 -45.17 -4.09
CA ARG A 236 18.94 -44.45 -3.30
C ARG A 236 19.39 -43.17 -3.99
N ARG A 237 19.73 -43.23 -5.28
CA ARG A 237 20.12 -42.05 -6.06
C ARG A 237 19.01 -40.98 -6.07
N LEU A 238 17.76 -41.39 -6.24
CA LEU A 238 16.61 -40.48 -6.19
C LEU A 238 16.44 -39.85 -4.81
N ALA A 239 16.68 -40.60 -3.72
CA ALA A 239 16.64 -40.08 -2.36
C ALA A 239 17.76 -39.05 -2.09
N ASP A 240 18.97 -39.32 -2.58
CA ASP A 240 20.10 -38.40 -2.46
C ASP A 240 19.82 -37.09 -3.23
N GLN A 241 19.31 -37.18 -4.47
CA GLN A 241 18.90 -36.01 -5.26
C GLN A 241 17.78 -35.20 -4.58
N ALA A 242 16.74 -35.88 -4.08
CA ALA A 242 15.66 -35.19 -3.37
C ALA A 242 16.17 -34.49 -2.10
N THR A 243 17.19 -35.03 -1.43
CA THR A 243 17.81 -34.38 -0.26
C THR A 243 18.55 -33.09 -0.64
N GLU A 244 19.24 -33.08 -1.78
CA GLU A 244 19.88 -31.88 -2.34
C GLU A 244 18.83 -30.82 -2.70
N GLU A 245 17.75 -31.21 -3.38
CA GLU A 245 16.63 -30.32 -3.70
C GLU A 245 15.96 -29.72 -2.46
N MET A 246 15.78 -30.51 -1.39
CA MET A 246 15.25 -30.02 -0.11
C MET A 246 16.19 -29.00 0.55
N THR A 247 17.50 -29.21 0.45
CA THR A 247 18.49 -28.26 0.99
C THR A 247 18.44 -26.92 0.26
N ASN A 248 18.35 -26.96 -1.07
CA ASN A 248 18.15 -25.75 -1.88
C ASN A 248 16.81 -25.07 -1.55
N SER A 249 15.75 -25.85 -1.35
CA SER A 249 14.43 -25.33 -0.96
C SER A 249 14.48 -24.61 0.40
N GLN A 250 15.22 -25.16 1.37
CA GLN A 250 15.43 -24.53 2.68
C GLN A 250 16.10 -23.16 2.55
N GLU A 251 17.15 -23.04 1.74
CA GLU A 251 17.81 -21.75 1.50
C GLU A 251 16.86 -20.73 0.84
N GLN A 252 16.02 -21.17 -0.10
CA GLN A 252 15.03 -20.29 -0.74
C GLN A 252 13.97 -19.79 0.26
N VAL A 253 13.55 -20.63 1.20
CA VAL A 253 12.62 -20.24 2.26
C VAL A 253 13.24 -19.18 3.17
N GLU A 254 14.51 -19.34 3.55
CA GLU A 254 15.24 -18.36 4.37
C GLU A 254 15.37 -17.01 3.65
N ARG A 255 15.72 -17.03 2.36
CA ARG A 255 15.75 -15.80 1.53
C ARG A 255 14.37 -15.16 1.41
N GLY A 256 13.32 -15.97 1.20
CA GLY A 256 11.94 -15.51 1.12
C GLY A 256 11.47 -14.84 2.42
N PHE A 257 11.85 -15.41 3.56
CA PHE A 257 11.59 -14.83 4.88
C PHE A 257 12.28 -13.47 5.05
N ALA A 258 13.57 -13.38 4.71
CA ALA A 258 14.33 -12.13 4.81
C ALA A 258 13.73 -11.00 3.95
N LEU A 259 13.36 -11.30 2.69
CA LEU A 259 12.73 -10.35 1.79
C LEU A 259 11.35 -9.91 2.28
N ALA A 260 10.54 -10.84 2.78
CA ALA A 260 9.22 -10.52 3.34
C ALA A 260 9.36 -9.62 4.57
N SER A 261 10.30 -9.93 5.49
CA SER A 261 10.56 -9.11 6.66
C SER A 261 10.97 -7.69 6.29
N GLN A 262 11.90 -7.53 5.34
CA GLN A 262 12.33 -6.22 4.83
C GLN A 262 11.17 -5.44 4.20
N ALA A 263 10.33 -6.10 3.39
CA ALA A 263 9.14 -5.46 2.82
C ALA A 263 8.17 -4.99 3.92
N GLY A 264 8.06 -5.75 5.02
CA GLY A 264 7.26 -5.37 6.18
C GLY A 264 7.75 -4.09 6.86
N GLU A 265 9.06 -3.94 7.02
CA GLU A 265 9.68 -2.74 7.60
C GLU A 265 9.39 -1.49 6.74
N GLU A 266 9.57 -1.59 5.42
CA GLU A 266 9.27 -0.49 4.48
C GLU A 266 7.79 -0.08 4.54
N ILE A 267 6.88 -1.04 4.67
CA ILE A 267 5.45 -0.78 4.78
C ILE A 267 5.12 -0.03 6.09
N ILE A 268 5.80 -0.36 7.19
CA ILE A 268 5.63 0.35 8.47
C ILE A 268 6.06 1.82 8.31
N GLU A 269 7.16 2.10 7.62
CA GLU A 269 7.60 3.47 7.34
C GLU A 269 6.63 4.22 6.42
N ILE A 270 6.08 3.57 5.38
CA ILE A 270 5.01 4.15 4.54
C ILE A 270 3.79 4.52 5.40
N GLN A 271 3.37 3.61 6.30
CA GLN A 271 2.23 3.84 7.17
C GLN A 271 2.46 5.03 8.12
N LYS A 272 3.66 5.11 8.70
CA LYS A 272 4.07 6.21 9.57
C LYS A 272 4.07 7.54 8.82
N GLY A 273 4.68 7.61 7.65
CA GLY A 273 4.70 8.81 6.82
C GLY A 273 3.30 9.27 6.42
N ALA A 274 2.41 8.34 6.07
CA ALA A 274 1.01 8.65 5.77
C ALA A 274 0.28 9.28 6.98
N LYS A 275 0.46 8.72 8.18
CA LYS A 275 -0.13 9.25 9.42
C LYS A 275 0.44 10.63 9.79
N GLU A 276 1.73 10.86 9.57
CA GLU A 276 2.36 12.16 9.79
C GLU A 276 1.75 13.24 8.89
N VAL A 277 1.54 12.95 7.60
CA VAL A 277 0.88 13.90 6.68
C VAL A 277 -0.56 14.17 7.09
N VAL A 278 -1.33 13.14 7.45
CA VAL A 278 -2.71 13.29 7.96
C VAL A 278 -2.75 14.23 9.18
N ASN A 279 -1.82 14.05 10.12
CA ASN A 279 -1.74 14.88 11.32
C ASN A 279 -1.30 16.32 10.99
N ALA A 280 -0.34 16.50 10.08
CA ALA A 280 0.11 17.82 9.64
C ALA A 280 -1.02 18.61 8.96
N VAL A 281 -1.77 17.97 8.05
CA VAL A 281 -2.92 18.61 7.39
C VAL A 281 -4.02 18.93 8.39
N ARG A 282 -4.29 18.05 9.38
CA ARG A 282 -5.29 18.31 10.42
C ARG A 282 -4.96 19.58 11.20
N ARG A 283 -3.71 19.71 11.69
CA ARG A 283 -3.25 20.92 12.39
C ARG A 283 -3.39 22.18 11.54
N PHE A 284 -3.02 22.09 10.26
CA PHE A 284 -3.13 23.20 9.32
C PHE A 284 -4.57 23.67 9.10
N VAL A 285 -5.53 22.74 9.00
CA VAL A 285 -6.94 23.08 8.89
C VAL A 285 -7.46 23.72 10.18
N GLU A 286 -7.06 23.21 11.35
CA GLU A 286 -7.41 23.77 12.66
C GLU A 286 -6.86 25.19 12.88
N GLU A 287 -5.69 25.52 12.32
CA GLU A 287 -5.10 26.87 12.42
C GLU A 287 -5.76 27.92 11.49
N ILE A 288 -6.47 27.49 10.45
CA ILE A 288 -7.12 28.37 9.46
C ILE A 288 -8.59 28.62 9.78
N THR A 289 -9.19 27.82 10.67
CA THR A 289 -10.61 27.89 11.04
C THR A 289 -10.81 28.74 12.30
#